data_AF-A0A7S3TA65-F1
#
_entry.id   AF-A0A7S3TA65-F1
#
_cell.length_a   1.000
_cell.length_b   1.000
_cell.length_c   1.000
_cell.angle_alpha   90.00
_cell.angle_beta   90.00
_cell.angle_gamma   90.00
#
_symmetry.space_group_name_H-M   'P 1'
#
loop_
_entity.id
_entity.type
_entity.pdbx_description
1 polymer ?
#
loop_
_entity_poly.entity_id
_entity_poly.type
_entity_poly.pdbx_seq_one_letter_code
_entity_poly.pdbx_strand_id
1 'polypeptide(L)'
;SIIDALGATLGLEVTHTEALTALAEYRNAGLLVDTGVLRLKDPSWLEQEVNVGTELVVEWRALTVVLIDRLAADLRKRLGLSEKELPLGAVLEAGTWHAGREAAKAKRAD
;
A
#
# COMPACT_ATOMS: atom_id res chain seq x y z
N SER A 1 14.24 2.50 -4.71
CA SER A 1 13.34 3.60 -5.14
C SER A 1 13.99 4.47 -6.22
N ILE A 2 13.20 5.18 -7.02
CA ILE A 2 13.72 6.23 -7.92
C ILE A 2 14.45 7.33 -7.14
N ILE A 3 14.03 7.61 -5.91
CA ILE A 3 14.68 8.58 -5.01
C ILE A 3 16.14 8.18 -4.76
N ASP A 4 16.38 6.90 -4.45
CA ASP A 4 17.73 6.38 -4.21
C ASP A 4 18.59 6.48 -5.47
N ALA A 5 18.00 6.17 -6.63
CA ALA A 5 18.69 6.25 -7.91
C ALA A 5 19.09 7.69 -8.26
N LEU A 6 18.21 8.67 -8.05
CA LEU A 6 18.50 10.10 -8.26
C LEU A 6 19.66 10.57 -7.38
N GLY A 7 19.67 10.17 -6.09
CA GLY A 7 20.76 10.49 -5.18
C GLY A 7 22.09 9.83 -5.59
N ALA A 8 22.07 8.54 -5.88
CA ALA A 8 23.29 7.77 -6.17
C ALA A 8 23.90 8.08 -7.54
N THR A 9 23.08 8.38 -8.56
CA THR A 9 23.55 8.56 -9.95
C THR A 9 23.73 10.01 -10.35
N LEU A 10 22.89 10.92 -9.83
CA LEU A 10 22.87 12.33 -10.22
C LEU A 10 23.26 13.27 -9.07
N GLY A 11 23.47 12.77 -7.85
CA GLY A 11 23.75 13.61 -6.69
C GLY A 11 22.57 14.50 -6.28
N LEU A 12 21.36 14.18 -6.70
CA LEU A 12 20.16 14.95 -6.40
C LEU A 12 19.53 14.48 -5.09
N GLU A 13 19.41 15.40 -4.12
CA GLU A 13 18.71 15.15 -2.87
C GLU A 13 17.21 15.42 -3.04
N VAL A 14 16.39 14.39 -2.83
CA VAL A 14 14.94 14.55 -2.69
C VAL A 14 14.63 14.79 -1.22
N THR A 15 14.19 15.99 -0.90
CA THR A 15 13.81 16.38 0.47
C THR A 15 12.32 16.16 0.72
N HIS A 16 11.91 16.23 1.99
CA HIS A 16 10.52 16.12 2.42
C HIS A 16 9.81 14.82 2.07
N THR A 17 10.55 13.70 2.06
CA THR A 17 9.98 12.38 1.77
C THR A 17 9.02 11.88 2.85
N GLU A 18 9.07 12.46 4.05
CA GLU A 18 8.09 12.29 5.12
C GLU A 18 6.69 12.79 4.74
N ALA A 19 6.57 13.74 3.82
CA ALA A 19 5.30 14.29 3.37
C ALA A 19 4.61 13.41 2.30
N LEU A 20 5.24 12.31 1.89
CA LEU A 20 4.66 11.37 0.94
C LEU A 20 3.51 10.59 1.60
N THR A 21 2.51 10.26 0.78
CA THR A 21 1.37 9.40 1.14
C THR A 21 1.38 8.14 0.29
N ALA A 22 0.68 7.11 0.73
CA ALA A 22 0.56 5.86 0.01
C ALA A 22 -0.06 6.06 -1.38
N LEU A 23 0.30 5.17 -2.30
CA LEU A 23 -0.26 5.18 -3.64
C LEU A 23 -1.64 4.52 -3.64
N ALA A 24 -2.59 5.14 -4.33
CA ALA A 24 -3.95 4.65 -4.60
C ALA A 24 -3.94 3.47 -5.59
N GLU A 25 -3.15 2.45 -5.29
CA GLU A 25 -2.76 1.39 -6.19
C GLU A 25 -3.28 0.04 -5.67
N TYR A 26 -3.76 -0.81 -6.58
CA TYR A 26 -4.51 -2.03 -6.25
C TYR A 26 -3.65 -3.14 -5.61
N ARG A 27 -2.37 -3.26 -5.96
CA ARG A 27 -1.42 -4.22 -5.36
C ARG A 27 -1.19 -3.92 -3.88
N ASN A 28 -1.17 -2.65 -3.47
CA ASN A 28 -1.06 -2.27 -2.06
C ASN A 28 -2.33 -2.64 -1.26
N ALA A 29 -3.47 -2.59 -1.92
CA ALA A 29 -4.76 -2.86 -1.31
C ALA A 29 -5.03 -4.35 -1.07
N GLY A 30 -4.37 -5.24 -1.83
CA GLY A 30 -4.57 -6.69 -1.77
C GLY A 30 -4.40 -7.24 -0.35
N LEU A 31 -3.33 -6.82 0.35
CA LEU A 31 -3.08 -7.23 1.74
C LEU A 31 -4.25 -6.87 2.67
N LEU A 32 -4.85 -5.69 2.51
CA LEU A 32 -5.95 -5.22 3.37
C LEU A 32 -7.21 -6.06 3.15
N VAL A 33 -7.47 -6.47 1.92
CA VAL A 33 -8.61 -7.36 1.59
C VAL A 33 -8.34 -8.78 2.08
N ASP A 34 -7.15 -9.32 1.79
CA ASP A 34 -6.81 -10.70 2.15
C ASP A 34 -6.74 -10.91 3.66
N THR A 35 -6.31 -9.91 4.42
CA THR A 35 -6.30 -9.96 5.90
C THR A 35 -7.66 -9.66 6.52
N GLY A 36 -8.65 -9.25 5.73
CA GLY A 36 -10.01 -8.92 6.20
C GLY A 36 -10.14 -7.56 6.89
N VAL A 37 -9.13 -6.69 6.78
CA VAL A 37 -9.19 -5.29 7.20
C VAL A 37 -10.23 -4.55 6.36
N LEU A 38 -10.24 -4.82 5.05
CA LEU A 38 -11.28 -4.37 4.13
C LEU A 38 -12.13 -5.55 3.67
N ARG A 39 -13.45 -5.34 3.61
CA ARG A 39 -14.42 -6.29 3.09
C ARG A 39 -15.48 -5.56 2.29
N LEU A 40 -15.97 -6.21 1.24
CA LEU A 40 -17.12 -5.71 0.50
C LEU A 40 -18.36 -5.73 1.40
N LYS A 41 -19.12 -4.64 1.37
CA LYS A 41 -20.44 -4.58 2.03
C LYS A 41 -21.43 -5.51 1.34
N ASP A 42 -21.37 -5.55 0.01
CA ASP A 42 -22.13 -6.47 -0.83
C ASP A 42 -21.16 -7.41 -1.58
N PRO A 43 -21.14 -8.71 -1.26
CA PRO A 43 -20.28 -9.69 -1.93
C PRO A 43 -20.57 -9.88 -3.42
N SER A 44 -21.76 -9.50 -3.92
CA SER A 44 -22.14 -9.69 -5.32
C SER A 44 -21.24 -8.95 -6.32
N TRP A 45 -20.51 -7.93 -5.84
CA TRP A 45 -19.50 -7.20 -6.62
C TRP A 45 -18.30 -8.06 -7.05
N LEU A 46 -18.06 -9.22 -6.43
CA LEU A 46 -16.97 -10.13 -6.83
C LEU A 46 -17.25 -10.83 -8.15
N GLU A 47 -18.51 -10.92 -8.56
CA GLU A 47 -18.95 -11.67 -9.73
C GLU A 47 -19.14 -10.77 -10.96
N GLN A 48 -18.80 -9.49 -10.84
CA GLN A 48 -19.10 -8.46 -11.83
C GLN A 48 -17.82 -7.77 -12.31
N GLU A 49 -17.78 -7.43 -13.59
CA GLU A 49 -16.80 -6.47 -14.09
C GLU A 49 -17.19 -5.06 -13.62
N VAL A 50 -16.29 -4.43 -12.87
CA VAL A 50 -16.54 -3.11 -12.29
C VAL A 50 -15.69 -2.05 -12.99
N ASN A 51 -16.33 -0.99 -13.47
CA ASN A 51 -15.61 0.14 -14.05
C ASN A 51 -14.74 0.83 -12.96
N VAL A 52 -13.51 1.16 -13.30
CA VAL A 52 -12.52 1.75 -12.36
C VAL A 52 -12.91 3.14 -11.83
N GLY A 53 -13.86 3.82 -12.47
CA GLY A 53 -14.42 5.11 -12.04
C GLY A 53 -15.68 4.99 -11.19
N THR A 54 -16.15 3.77 -10.90
CA THR A 54 -17.27 3.58 -9.96
C THR A 54 -16.90 4.02 -8.54
N GLU A 55 -17.91 4.41 -7.77
CA GLU A 55 -17.78 4.75 -6.35
C GLU A 55 -17.08 3.63 -5.57
N LEU A 56 -17.41 2.36 -5.85
CA LEU A 56 -16.79 1.21 -5.19
C LEU A 56 -15.26 1.22 -5.33
N VAL A 57 -14.75 1.40 -6.55
CA VAL A 57 -13.30 1.39 -6.81
C VAL A 57 -12.64 2.64 -6.25
N VAL A 58 -13.31 3.80 -6.32
CA VAL A 58 -12.81 5.05 -5.76
C VAL A 58 -12.73 4.98 -4.23
N GLU A 59 -13.78 4.48 -3.55
CA GLU A 59 -13.81 4.26 -2.10
C GLU A 59 -12.69 3.31 -1.68
N TRP A 60 -12.54 2.19 -2.38
CA TRP A 60 -11.48 1.22 -2.11
C TRP A 60 -10.08 1.81 -2.24
N ARG A 61 -9.82 2.60 -3.29
CA ARG A 61 -8.54 3.29 -3.50
C ARG A 61 -8.27 4.33 -2.42
N ALA A 62 -9.27 5.12 -2.06
CA ALA A 62 -9.16 6.12 -0.99
C ALA A 62 -8.86 5.45 0.36
N LEU A 63 -9.57 4.36 0.69
CA LEU A 63 -9.32 3.58 1.90
C LEU A 63 -7.91 2.99 1.91
N THR A 64 -7.41 2.52 0.76
CA THR A 64 -6.05 2.00 0.63
C THR A 64 -5.02 3.05 1.01
N VAL A 65 -5.12 4.27 0.49
CA VAL A 65 -4.18 5.36 0.83
C VAL A 65 -4.15 5.59 2.34
N VAL A 66 -5.32 5.81 2.94
CA VAL A 66 -5.44 6.14 4.37
C VAL A 66 -4.98 5.01 5.27
N LEU A 67 -5.33 3.75 4.94
CA LEU A 67 -5.00 2.61 5.79
C LEU A 67 -3.52 2.26 5.73
N ILE A 68 -2.87 2.44 4.57
CA ILE A 68 -1.44 2.18 4.44
C ILE A 68 -0.62 3.24 5.16
N ASP A 69 -1.02 4.52 5.11
CA ASP A 69 -0.37 5.57 5.89
C ASP A 69 -0.45 5.28 7.40
N ARG A 70 -1.63 4.84 7.88
CA ARG A 70 -1.82 4.40 9.27
C ARG A 70 -0.96 3.19 9.61
N LEU A 71 -0.92 2.19 8.73
CA LEU A 71 -0.08 1.01 8.90
C LEU A 71 1.41 1.36 9.01
N ALA A 72 1.89 2.27 8.16
CA ALA A 72 3.28 2.73 8.21
C ALA A 72 3.60 3.41 9.55
N ALA A 73 2.72 4.29 10.03
CA ALA A 73 2.87 4.93 11.33
C ALA A 73 2.86 3.92 12.50
N ASP A 74 1.94 2.94 12.47
CA ASP A 74 1.85 1.90 13.49
C ASP A 74 3.05 0.96 13.48
N LEU A 75 3.58 0.61 12.30
CA LEU A 75 4.78 -0.21 12.16
C LEU A 75 5.99 0.49 12.77
N ARG A 76 6.20 1.77 12.43
CA ARG A 76 7.27 2.60 13.02
C ARG A 76 7.19 2.62 14.53
N LYS A 77 5.99 2.88 15.08
CA LYS A 77 5.75 2.88 16.53
C LYS A 77 6.07 1.53 17.17
N ARG A 78 5.66 0.41 16.55
CA ARG A 78 5.90 -0.94 17.08
C ARG A 78 7.37 -1.36 17.02
N LEU A 79 8.10 -0.91 15.99
CA LEU A 79 9.51 -1.25 15.79
C LEU A 79 10.47 -0.26 16.43
N GLY A 80 9.97 0.87 16.95
CA GLY A 80 10.81 1.94 17.50
C GLY A 80 11.64 2.66 16.43
N LEU A 81 11.18 2.68 15.18
CA LEU A 81 11.90 3.26 14.05
C LEU A 81 11.31 4.63 13.68
N SER A 82 12.18 5.55 13.27
CA SER A 82 11.79 6.84 12.69
C SER A 82 11.32 6.70 11.24
N GLU A 83 10.75 7.77 10.69
CA GLU A 83 10.36 7.83 9.28
C GLU A 83 11.55 7.78 8.32
N LYS A 84 12.73 8.20 8.77
CA LYS A 84 13.97 8.08 7.98
C LYS A 84 14.49 6.64 7.95
N GLU A 85 14.34 5.91 9.06
CA GLU A 85 14.76 4.52 9.17
C GLU A 85 13.78 3.56 8.49
N LEU A 86 12.49 3.88 8.51
CA LEU A 86 11.44 3.14 7.80
C LEU A 86 10.60 4.09 6.93
N PRO A 87 11.14 4.54 5.78
CA PRO A 87 10.42 5.44 4.88
C PRO A 87 9.22 4.74 4.25
N LEU A 88 8.21 5.52 3.85
CA LEU A 88 6.98 4.97 3.29
C LEU A 88 7.25 4.07 2.06
N GLY A 89 8.22 4.43 1.21
CA GLY A 89 8.62 3.61 0.07
C GLY A 89 9.05 2.19 0.47
N ALA A 90 9.75 2.02 1.60
CA ALA A 90 10.14 0.70 2.10
C ALA A 90 8.92 -0.11 2.57
N VAL A 91 7.95 0.55 3.22
CA VAL A 91 6.68 -0.09 3.63
C VAL A 91 5.86 -0.54 2.41
N LEU A 92 5.85 0.23 1.32
CA LEU A 92 5.12 -0.10 0.10
C LEU A 92 5.79 -1.24 -0.68
N GLU A 93 7.09 -1.14 -0.97
CA GLU A 93 7.80 -2.10 -1.84
C GLU A 93 8.04 -3.46 -1.16
N ALA A 94 8.55 -3.45 0.07
CA ALA A 94 8.89 -4.68 0.81
C ALA A 94 7.79 -5.15 1.76
N GLY A 95 6.86 -4.28 2.14
CA GLY A 95 5.74 -4.61 3.01
C GLY A 95 4.51 -5.02 2.20
N THR A 96 3.66 -4.05 1.87
CA THR A 96 2.28 -4.30 1.43
C THR A 96 2.20 -5.06 0.12
N TRP A 97 3.12 -4.78 -0.81
CA TRP A 97 3.15 -5.51 -2.08
C TRP A 97 3.65 -6.95 -1.92
N HIS A 98 4.78 -7.17 -1.25
CA HIS A 98 5.34 -8.51 -1.09
C HIS A 98 4.46 -9.40 -0.20
N ALA A 99 4.11 -8.90 0.99
CA ALA A 99 3.24 -9.61 1.92
C ALA A 99 1.84 -9.85 1.32
N GLY A 100 1.32 -8.90 0.54
CA GLY A 100 0.06 -9.07 -0.20
C GLY A 100 0.12 -10.22 -1.19
N ARG A 101 1.21 -10.36 -1.97
CA ARG A 101 1.36 -11.48 -2.91
C ARG A 101 1.47 -12.82 -2.20
N GLU A 102 2.21 -12.91 -1.11
CA GLU A 102 2.35 -14.15 -0.35
C GLU A 102 1.02 -14.55 0.30
N ALA A 103 0.26 -13.59 0.84
CA ALA A 103 -1.09 -13.82 1.35
C ALA A 103 -2.05 -14.29 0.26
N ALA A 104 -1.99 -13.69 -0.94
CA ALA A 104 -2.81 -14.08 -2.08
C ALA A 104 -2.53 -15.52 -2.52
N LYS A 105 -1.25 -15.90 -2.70
CA LYS A 105 -0.85 -17.29 -3.04
C LYS A 105 -1.33 -18.31 -2.02
N ALA A 106 -1.31 -17.96 -0.73
CA ALA A 106 -1.76 -18.86 0.32
C ALA A 106 -3.29 -19.04 0.35
N LYS A 107 -4.05 -18.09 -0.22
CA LYS A 107 -5.52 -18.04 -0.11
C LYS A 107 -6.26 -18.27 -1.40
N ARG A 108 -5.61 -18.13 -2.56
CA ARG A 108 -6.20 -18.18 -3.89
C ARG A 108 -5.38 -19.15 -4.74
N ALA A 109 -6.05 -20.08 -5.41
CA ALA A 109 -5.41 -20.89 -6.45
C ALA A 109 -5.14 -20.00 -7.69
N ASP A 110 -4.05 -20.27 -8.39
CA ASP A 110 -3.67 -19.57 -9.64
C ASP A 110 -4.75 -19.68 -10.73
#